data_AF-A0A183JMJ3-F1
#
_entry.id   AF-A0A183JMJ3-F1
#
_cell.length_a   1.000
_cell.length_b   1.000
_cell.length_c   1.000
_cell.angle_alpha   90.00
_cell.angle_beta   90.00
_cell.angle_gamma   90.00
#
_symmetry.space_group_name_H-M   'P 1'
#
loop_
_entity.id
_entity.type
_entity.pdbx_description
1 polymer ?
#
loop_
_entity_poly.entity_id
_entity_poly.type
_entity_poly.pdbx_seq_one_letter_code
_entity_poly.pdbx_strand_id
1 'polypeptide(L)'
;MNVFRYIEDKDVFQKFYSKTLARRLVYNQSVSEDAEASMISKLKEACGFEYTAKLQRMFQDVNATRELNAKFSDYLQKQEEANGSTIKGSKFYVCTKL
;
A
#
# COMPACT_ATOMS: atom_id res chain seq x y z
N MET A 1 0.33 -6.28 -21.80
CA MET A 1 0.55 -7.59 -21.14
C MET A 1 0.64 -8.69 -22.19
N ASN A 2 1.62 -8.63 -23.10
CA ASN A 2 1.81 -9.68 -24.12
C ASN A 2 2.87 -10.69 -23.67
N VAL A 3 3.99 -10.22 -23.11
CA VAL A 3 5.06 -11.08 -22.59
C VAL A 3 4.58 -11.97 -21.44
N PHE A 4 3.72 -11.45 -20.57
CA PHE A 4 3.18 -12.18 -19.42
C PHE A 4 2.36 -13.43 -19.81
N ARG A 5 1.81 -13.49 -21.03
CA ARG A 5 1.07 -14.67 -21.52
C ARG A 5 1.96 -15.88 -21.76
N TYR A 6 3.26 -15.67 -21.98
CA TYR A 6 4.24 -16.71 -22.26
C TYR A 6 4.95 -17.22 -21.00
N ILE A 7 4.60 -16.69 -19.83
CA ILE A 7 5.14 -17.18 -18.55
C ILE A 7 4.33 -18.39 -18.11
N GLU A 8 4.99 -19.54 -18.00
CA GLU A 8 4.39 -20.78 -17.52
C GLU A 8 4.23 -20.77 -15.99
N ASP A 9 5.28 -20.36 -15.26
CA ASP A 9 5.31 -20.32 -13.79
C ASP A 9 4.69 -19.04 -13.20
N LYS A 10 3.37 -18.90 -13.34
CA LYS A 10 2.62 -17.72 -12.89
C LYS A 10 2.60 -17.54 -11.38
N ASP A 11 2.67 -18.61 -10.60
CA ASP A 11 2.72 -18.61 -9.14
C ASP A 11 4.05 -18.08 -8.60
N VAL A 12 5.16 -18.43 -9.25
CA VAL A 12 6.50 -17.90 -8.96
C VAL A 12 6.50 -16.39 -9.19
N PHE A 13 6.00 -15.92 -10.34
CA PHE A 13 5.84 -14.49 -10.60
C PHE A 13 4.99 -13.82 -9.52
N GLN A 14 3.84 -14.41 -9.16
CA GLN A 14 2.93 -13.85 -8.16
C GLN A 14 3.63 -13.65 -6.81
N LYS A 15 4.43 -14.63 -6.38
CA LYS A 15 5.16 -14.59 -5.11
C LYS A 15 6.18 -13.44 -5.09
N PHE A 16 6.97 -13.30 -6.15
CA PHE A 16 7.95 -12.22 -6.26
C PHE A 16 7.28 -10.85 -6.42
N TYR A 17 6.25 -10.75 -7.26
CA TYR A 17 5.52 -9.51 -7.48
C TYR A 17 4.87 -9.02 -6.18
N SER A 18 4.21 -9.91 -5.44
CA SER A 18 3.60 -9.59 -4.14
C SER A 18 4.63 -9.05 -3.15
N LYS A 19 5.80 -9.69 -3.05
CA LYS A 19 6.87 -9.27 -2.13
C LYS A 19 7.40 -7.89 -2.49
N THR A 20 7.63 -7.62 -3.77
CA THR A 20 8.16 -6.33 -4.22
C THR A 20 7.11 -5.23 -4.10
N LEU A 21 5.84 -5.52 -4.40
CA LEU A 21 4.74 -4.57 -4.21
C LEU A 21 4.58 -4.19 -2.74
N ALA A 22 4.62 -5.16 -1.82
CA ALA A 22 4.54 -4.89 -0.38
C ALA A 22 5.60 -3.89 0.08
N ARG A 23 6.85 -4.10 -0.35
CA ARG A 23 7.96 -3.19 -0.08
C ARG A 23 7.66 -1.79 -0.62
N ARG A 24 7.23 -1.67 -1.88
CA ARG A 24 6.95 -0.36 -2.47
C ARG A 24 5.84 0.39 -1.74
N LEU A 25 4.76 -0.30 -1.38
CA LEU A 25 3.64 0.30 -0.66
C LEU A 25 4.03 0.76 0.75
N VAL A 26 4.75 -0.08 1.51
CA VAL A 26 5.17 0.23 2.89
C VAL A 26 6.17 1.38 2.93
N TYR A 27 7.16 1.41 2.04
CA TYR A 27 8.16 2.48 2.03
C TYR A 27 7.76 3.68 1.17
N ASN A 28 6.52 3.71 0.66
CA ASN A 28 6.02 4.74 -0.25
C ASN A 28 6.95 4.99 -1.46
N GLN A 29 7.56 3.92 -1.98
CA GLN A 29 8.48 3.96 -3.14
C GLN A 29 7.75 3.83 -4.49
N SER A 30 6.42 3.77 -4.47
CA SER A 30 5.61 3.73 -5.68
C SER A 30 5.71 5.06 -6.43
N VAL A 31 5.98 5.01 -7.73
CA VAL A 31 6.06 6.20 -8.59
C VAL A 31 4.70 6.87 -8.75
N SER A 32 3.64 6.06 -8.86
CA SER A 32 2.24 6.51 -8.97
C SER A 32 1.32 5.39 -8.50
N GLU A 33 0.32 5.75 -7.71
CA GLU A 33 -0.71 4.80 -7.25
C GLU A 33 -1.61 4.33 -8.39
N ASP A 34 -1.92 5.21 -9.33
CA ASP A 34 -2.71 4.90 -10.52
C ASP A 34 -1.98 3.88 -11.42
N ALA A 35 -0.65 4.00 -11.52
CA ALA A 35 0.16 3.06 -12.29
C ALA A 35 0.13 1.66 -11.67
N GLU A 36 0.22 1.56 -10.35
CA GLU A 36 0.14 0.28 -9.63
C GLU A 36 -1.27 -0.32 -9.70
N ALA A 37 -2.32 0.50 -9.56
CA ALA A 37 -3.71 0.07 -9.73
C ALA A 37 -3.98 -0.44 -11.16
N SER A 38 -3.49 0.27 -12.18
CA SER A 38 -3.57 -0.15 -13.58
C SER A 38 -2.88 -1.50 -13.82
N MET A 39 -1.72 -1.72 -13.19
CA MET A 39 -1.00 -2.99 -13.29
C MET A 39 -1.79 -4.15 -12.68
N ILE A 40 -2.41 -3.95 -11.52
CA ILE A 40 -3.27 -4.96 -10.88
C ILE A 40 -4.50 -5.26 -11.76
N SER A 41 -5.14 -4.25 -12.35
CA SER A 41 -6.27 -4.46 -13.27
C SER A 41 -5.88 -5.32 -14.47
N LYS A 42 -4.72 -5.04 -15.09
CA LYS A 42 -4.20 -5.83 -16.21
C LYS A 42 -3.86 -7.27 -15.81
N LEU A 43 -3.38 -7.50 -14.58
CA LEU A 43 -3.15 -8.85 -14.06
C LEU A 43 -4.47 -9.58 -13.78
N LYS A 44 -5.49 -8.87 -13.31
CA LYS A 44 -6.83 -9.43 -13.07
C LYS A 44 -7.50 -9.86 -14.37
N GLU A 45 -7.37 -9.07 -15.44
CA GLU A 45 -7.86 -9.44 -16.77
C GLU A 45 -7.15 -10.68 -17.32
N ALA A 46 -5.84 -10.84 -17.05
CA ALA A 46 -5.04 -11.93 -17.61
C ALA A 46 -5.14 -13.25 -16.82
N CYS A 47 -5.25 -13.19 -15.49
CA CYS A 47 -5.20 -14.37 -14.61
C CYS A 47 -6.44 -14.56 -13.73
N GLY A 48 -7.41 -13.65 -13.80
CA GLY A 48 -8.63 -13.69 -13.00
C GLY A 48 -8.49 -13.05 -11.62
N PHE A 49 -9.62 -13.01 -10.92
CA PHE A 49 -9.76 -12.33 -9.63
C PHE A 49 -8.91 -12.96 -8.53
N GLU A 50 -8.97 -14.28 -8.36
CA GLU A 50 -8.25 -15.04 -7.33
C GLU A 50 -6.74 -14.77 -7.34
N TYR A 51 -6.16 -14.63 -8.54
CA TYR A 51 -4.73 -14.34 -8.71
C TYR A 51 -4.33 -12.99 -8.10
N THR A 52 -5.22 -11.99 -8.21
CA THR A 52 -4.97 -10.62 -7.75
C THR A 52 -5.53 -10.28 -6.38
N ALA A 53 -6.35 -11.15 -5.79
CA ALA A 53 -7.07 -10.88 -4.54
C ALA A 53 -6.15 -10.40 -3.41
N LYS A 54 -4.96 -11.01 -3.28
CA LYS A 54 -3.94 -10.61 -2.30
C LYS A 54 -3.41 -9.19 -2.56
N LEU A 55 -3.11 -8.86 -3.81
CA LEU A 55 -2.57 -7.55 -4.20
C LEU A 55 -3.59 -6.43 -3.96
N GLN A 56 -4.86 -6.71 -4.25
CA GLN A 56 -5.96 -5.78 -4.00
C GLN A 56 -6.15 -5.50 -2.51
N ARG A 57 -6.08 -6.55 -1.67
CA ARG A 57 -6.15 -6.39 -0.21
C ARG A 57 -5.01 -5.54 0.34
N MET A 58 -3.78 -5.75 -0.14
CA MET A 58 -2.63 -4.93 0.26
C MET A 58 -2.84 -3.44 -0.03
N PHE A 59 -3.49 -3.10 -1.15
CA PHE A 59 -3.86 -1.72 -1.48
C PHE A 59 -4.89 -1.14 -0.52
N GLN A 60 -5.93 -1.92 -0.21
CA GLN A 60 -6.96 -1.52 0.73
C GLN A 60 -6.38 -1.27 2.13
N ASP A 61 -5.49 -2.15 2.60
CA ASP A 61 -4.85 -2.05 3.93
C ASP A 61 -4.01 -0.77 4.05
N VAL A 62 -3.26 -0.41 3.00
CA VAL A 62 -2.42 0.80 2.99
C VAL A 62 -3.27 2.06 2.98
N ASN A 63 -4.35 2.08 2.19
CA ASN A 63 -5.26 3.23 2.13
C ASN A 63 -6.01 3.41 3.46
N ALA A 64 -6.50 2.32 4.06
CA ALA A 64 -7.13 2.35 5.38
C ALA A 64 -6.15 2.86 6.46
N THR A 65 -4.90 2.42 6.41
CA THR A 65 -3.85 2.89 7.35
C THR A 65 -3.59 4.38 7.20
N ARG A 66 -3.53 4.90 5.97
CA ARG A 66 -3.35 6.34 5.71
C ARG A 66 -4.52 7.17 6.21
N GLU A 67 -5.75 6.72 5.98
CA GLU A 67 -6.95 7.40 6.48
C GLU A 67 -6.98 7.41 8.02
N LEU A 68 -6.65 6.29 8.66
CA LEU A 68 -6.58 6.20 10.11
C LEU A 68 -5.49 7.13 10.68
N ASN A 69 -4.32 7.16 10.05
CA ASN A 69 -3.21 8.04 10.45
C ASN A 69 -3.57 9.52 10.29
N ALA A 70 -4.33 9.89 9.26
CA ALA A 70 -4.83 11.26 9.08
C ALA A 70 -5.79 11.64 10.22
N LYS A 71 -6.80 10.81 10.50
CA LYS A 71 -7.74 11.03 11.61
C LYS A 71 -7.04 11.14 12.96
N PHE A 72 -6.02 10.31 13.19
CA PHE A 72 -5.23 10.36 14.42
C PHE A 72 -4.41 11.64 14.53
N SER A 73 -3.81 12.11 13.42
CA SER A 73 -3.09 13.38 13.38
C SER A 73 -4.02 14.56 13.67
N ASP A 74 -5.22 14.58 13.08
CA ASP A 74 -6.24 15.61 13.34
C ASP A 74 -6.69 15.61 14.81
N TYR A 75 -6.84 14.42 15.40
CA TYR A 75 -7.18 14.28 16.82
C TYR A 75 -6.08 14.86 17.72
N LEU A 76 -4.79 14.56 17.43
CA LEU A 76 -3.67 15.11 18.17
C LEU A 76 -3.59 16.63 18.07
N GLN A 77 -3.81 17.20 16.88
CA GLN A 77 -3.81 18.65 16.69
C GLN A 77 -4.90 19.33 17.56
N LYS A 78 -6.12 18.78 17.57
CA LYS A 78 -7.21 19.30 18.43
C LYS A 78 -6.91 19.19 19.92
N GLN A 79 -6.17 18.15 20.33
CA GLN A 79 -5.73 17.99 21.72
C GLN A 79 -4.62 18.99 22.10
N GLU A 80 -3.69 19.28 21.19
CA GLU A 80 -2.64 20.29 21.38
C GLU A 80 -3.22 21.71 21.50
N GLU A 81 -4.27 22.02 20.74
CA GLU A 81 -5.00 23.30 20.83
C GLU A 81 -5.77 23.44 22.17
N ALA A 82 -6.21 22.32 22.76
CA ALA A 82 -6.96 22.30 24.01
C ALA A 82 -6.05 22.27 25.27
N ASN A 83 -4.89 21.62 25.19
CA ASN A 83 -3.95 21.45 26.30
C ASN A 83 -2.59 22.03 25.90
N GLY A 84 -2.34 23.30 26.23
CA GLY A 84 -1.08 23.98 25.95
C GLY A 84 0.12 23.35 26.64
N SER A 85 0.64 22.24 26.11
CA SER A 85 1.81 21.51 26.58
C SER A 85 2.43 20.74 25.42
N THR A 86 3.55 21.26 24.95
CA THR A 86 4.34 20.74 23.84
C THR A 86 4.84 19.31 24.09
N ILE A 87 4.25 18.31 23.44
CA ILE A 87 4.97 17.10 23.04
C ILE A 87 5.41 17.32 21.61
N LYS A 88 6.59 17.94 21.44
CA LYS A 88 7.22 18.11 20.12
C LYS A 88 7.44 16.74 19.50
N GLY A 89 6.54 16.37 18.60
CA GLY A 89 6.83 15.61 17.38
C GLY A 89 7.73 14.41 17.57
N SER A 90 7.27 13.40 18.32
CA SER A 90 7.63 12.04 17.94
C SER A 90 6.92 11.77 16.63
N LYS A 91 7.59 12.03 15.51
CA LYS A 91 7.15 11.63 14.17
C LYS A 91 6.61 10.21 14.30
N PHE A 92 5.28 10.06 14.24
CA PHE A 92 4.61 8.79 14.27
C PHE A 92 4.87 8.16 12.90
N TYR A 93 6.10 7.69 12.70
CA TYR A 93 6.51 6.74 11.67
C TYR A 93 5.87 5.39 12.01
N VAL A 94 4.56 5.35 12.21
CA VAL A 94 3.88 4.07 12.37
C VAL A 94 3.84 3.43 11.01
N CYS A 95 4.68 2.40 10.91
CA CYS A 95 4.71 1.43 9.84
C CYS A 95 5.46 1.82 8.54
N THR A 96 6.50 2.65 8.58
CA THR A 96 7.38 2.86 7.40
C THR A 96 8.87 2.53 7.64
N LYS A 97 9.26 2.18 8.87
CA LYS A 97 10.60 1.65 9.18
C LYS A 97 10.52 0.44 10.11
N LEU A 98 10.23 -0.72 9.53
CA LEU A 98 10.83 -1.98 9.97
C LEU A 98 11.87 -2.38 8.92
#